data_AF-A0A5K7XFQ0-F1
#
_entry.id   AF-A0A5K7XFQ0-F1
#
_cell.length_a   1.000
_cell.length_b   1.000
_cell.length_c   1.000
_cell.angle_alpha   90.00
_cell.angle_beta   90.00
_cell.angle_gamma   90.00
#
_symmetry.space_group_name_H-M   'P 1'
#
loop_
_entity.id
_entity.type
_entity.pdbx_description
1 polymer ?
#
loop_
_entity_poly.entity_id
_entity_poly.type
_entity_poly.pdbx_seq_one_letter_code
_entity_poly.pdbx_strand_id
1 'polypeptide(L)' 'MNSPSPQPDRRPTLSDARLAFSEAETAEMLGIAKHVLRDARYRGEIRAKKIGRCWHYPKDAIHEFLAC' A
#
# COMPACT_ATOMS: atom_id res chain seq x y z
N MET A 1 1.43 42.02 -12.34
CA MET A 1 2.35 40.93 -12.73
C MET A 1 2.19 39.83 -11.71
N ASN A 2 1.49 38.74 -12.06
CA ASN A 2 1.25 37.62 -11.15
C ASN A 2 2.54 36.82 -10.99
N SER A 3 3.16 36.90 -9.82
CA SER A 3 4.23 35.98 -9.44
C SER A 3 3.61 34.64 -9.04
N PRO A 4 4.06 33.50 -9.60
CA PRO A 4 3.56 32.19 -9.22
C PRO A 4 4.06 31.85 -7.80
N SER A 5 3.13 31.42 -6.95
CA SER A 5 3.41 30.92 -5.60
C SER A 5 4.48 29.81 -5.64
N PRO A 6 5.47 29.81 -4.72
CA PRO A 6 6.42 28.71 -4.61
C PRO A 6 5.66 27.43 -4.24
N GLN A 7 5.69 26.44 -5.14
CA GLN A 7 5.16 25.10 -4.91
C GLN A 7 5.81 24.52 -3.65
N PRO A 8 5.03 23.97 -2.71
CA PRO A 8 5.55 23.52 -1.43
C PRO A 8 6.48 22.34 -1.67
N ASP A 9 7.66 22.43 -1.05
CA ASP A 9 8.65 21.38 -0.87
C ASP A 9 7.95 20.07 -0.47
N ARG A 10 7.63 19.23 -1.46
CA ARG A 10 6.95 17.95 -1.25
C ARG A 10 8.00 16.97 -0.75
N ARG A 11 8.46 17.15 0.48
CA ARG A 11 9.29 16.16 1.16
C ARG A 11 8.53 14.84 1.08
N PRO A 12 9.12 13.75 0.56
CA PRO A 12 8.51 12.45 0.67
C PRO A 12 8.26 12.24 2.16
N THR A 13 7.00 12.17 2.55
CA THR A 13 6.65 11.74 3.91
C THR A 13 7.30 10.37 4.07
N LEU A 14 7.81 10.02 5.25
CA LEU A 14 8.46 8.71 5.48
C LEU A 14 7.58 7.50 5.08
N SER A 15 6.28 7.73 4.88
CA SER A 15 5.32 6.81 4.25
C SER A 15 5.67 6.43 2.81
N ASP A 16 6.30 7.30 2.03
CA ASP A 16 6.65 7.07 0.62
C ASP A 16 7.86 6.14 0.45
N ALA A 17 8.71 6.02 1.47
CA ALA A 17 9.88 5.13 1.47
C ALA A 17 9.55 3.67 1.87
N ARG A 18 8.32 3.37 2.31
CA ARG A 18 7.94 2.01 2.70
C ARG A 18 7.62 1.17 1.46
N LEU A 19 8.43 0.14 1.23
CA LEU A 19 8.28 -0.79 0.11
C LEU A 19 7.22 -1.88 0.34
N ALA A 20 6.84 -2.13 1.60
CA ALA A 20 5.82 -3.12 1.94
C ALA A 20 5.07 -2.74 3.20
N PHE A 21 3.81 -3.17 3.27
CA PHE A 21 2.88 -2.87 4.34
C PHE A 21 2.38 -4.16 5.00
N SER A 22 2.07 -4.08 6.29
CA SER A 22 1.48 -5.21 7.00
C SER A 22 0.07 -5.52 6.51
N GLU A 23 -0.45 -6.72 6.82
CA GLU A 23 -1.83 -7.08 6.47
C GLU A 23 -2.87 -6.09 7.02
N ALA A 24 -2.64 -5.55 8.22
CA ALA A 24 -3.55 -4.58 8.83
C ALA A 24 -3.52 -3.25 8.08
N GLU A 25 -2.34 -2.68 7.86
CA GLU A 25 -2.19 -1.43 7.13
C GLU A 25 -2.71 -1.55 5.70
N THR A 26 -2.44 -2.68 5.04
CA THR A 26 -2.92 -2.93 3.67
C THR A 26 -4.44 -3.00 3.62
N ALA A 27 -5.06 -3.67 4.58
CA ALA A 27 -6.52 -3.74 4.69
C ALA A 27 -7.12 -2.35 4.91
N GLU A 28 -6.51 -1.53 5.78
CA GLU A 28 -6.93 -0.15 6.03
C GLU A 28 -6.76 0.74 4.79
N MET A 29 -5.64 0.62 4.06
CA MET A 29 -5.40 1.37 2.83
C MET A 29 -6.36 1.00 1.69
N LEU A 30 -6.68 -0.29 1.56
CA LEU A 30 -7.63 -0.78 0.57
C LEU A 30 -9.10 -0.55 0.99
N GLY A 31 -9.34 -0.17 2.25
CA GLY A 31 -10.68 -0.03 2.80
C GLY A 31 -11.46 -1.34 2.92
N ILE A 32 -10.76 -2.48 2.98
CA ILE A 32 -11.38 -3.82 3.08
C ILE A 32 -11.08 -4.47 4.42
N ALA A 33 -11.89 -5.45 4.82
CA ALA A 33 -11.61 -6.20 6.03
C ALA A 33 -10.42 -7.16 5.85
N LYS A 34 -9.63 -7.39 6.92
CA LYS A 34 -8.45 -8.28 6.91
C LYS A 34 -8.75 -9.68 6.36
N HIS A 35 -9.93 -10.22 6.68
CA HIS A 35 -10.31 -11.55 6.20
C HIS A 35 -10.54 -11.57 4.68
N VAL A 36 -11.05 -10.48 4.09
CA VAL A 36 -11.21 -10.33 2.64
C VAL A 36 -9.85 -10.27 1.96
N LEU A 37 -8.92 -9.47 2.51
CA LEU A 37 -7.54 -9.41 2.01
C LEU A 37 -6.86 -10.80 2.09
N ARG A 38 -7.12 -11.54 3.17
CA ARG A 38 -6.62 -12.90 3.36
C ARG A 38 -7.19 -13.87 2.33
N ASP A 39 -8.47 -13.74 1.99
CA ASP A 39 -9.15 -14.55 0.97
C ASP A 39 -8.61 -14.23 -0.43
N ALA A 40 -8.48 -12.94 -0.77
CA ALA A 40 -7.86 -12.47 -2.02
C ALA A 40 -6.43 -13.01 -2.19
N ARG A 41 -5.64 -13.05 -1.11
CA ARG A 41 -4.32 -13.69 -1.11
C ARG A 41 -4.40 -15.20 -1.34
N TYR A 42 -5.37 -15.90 -0.75
CA TYR A 42 -5.55 -17.34 -0.98
C TYR A 42 -6.02 -17.66 -2.41
N ARG A 43 -6.80 -16.77 -3.02
CA ARG A 43 -7.20 -16.83 -4.43
C ARG A 43 -6.06 -16.51 -5.40
N GLY A 44 -5.01 -15.87 -4.91
CA GLY A 44 -3.86 -15.45 -5.72
C GLY A 44 -4.07 -14.10 -6.43
N GLU A 45 -5.07 -13.32 -6.02
CA GLU A 45 -5.39 -12.01 -6.60
C GLU A 45 -4.40 -10.92 -6.17
N ILE A 46 -3.76 -11.10 -5.00
CA ILE A 46 -2.75 -10.17 -4.50
C ILE A 46 -1.49 -10.89 -4.05
N ARG A 47 -0.34 -10.33 -4.44
CA ARG A 47 0.98 -10.85 -4.06
C ARG A 47 1.31 -10.42 -2.64
N ALA A 48 1.75 -11.38 -1.83
CA ALA A 48 2.19 -11.13 -0.45
C ALA A 48 3.42 -11.97 -0.13
N LYS A 49 4.29 -11.44 0.74
CA LYS A 49 5.47 -12.14 1.24
C LYS A 49 5.33 -12.37 2.73
N LYS A 50 5.59 -13.60 3.17
CA LYS A 50 5.64 -13.92 4.60
C LYS A 50 6.98 -13.48 5.18
N ILE A 51 6.95 -12.60 6.17
CA ILE A 51 8.13 -12.13 6.91
C ILE A 51 7.91 -12.46 8.38
N GLY A 52 8.65 -13.46 8.87
CA GLY A 52 8.45 -14.04 10.20
C GLY A 52 7.04 -14.64 10.35
N ARG A 53 6.26 -14.09 11.28
CA ARG A 53 4.88 -14.53 11.57
C ARG A 53 3.81 -13.73 10.82
N CYS A 54 4.20 -12.66 10.12
CA CYS A 54 3.26 -11.72 9.50
C CYS A 54 3.35 -11.74 7.97
N TRP A 55 2.22 -11.48 7.31
CA TRP A 55 2.18 -11.24 5.87
C TRP A 55 2.40 -9.77 5.58
N HIS A 56 3.30 -9.49 4.64
CA HIS A 56 3.59 -8.16 4.15
C HIS A 56 3.28 -8.09 2.66
N TYR A 57 2.63 -7.00 2.27
CA TYR A 57 2.17 -6.75 0.92
C TYR A 57 3.05 -5.65 0.33
N PRO A 58 3.83 -5.94 -0.72
CA PRO A 58 4.66 -4.93 -1.35
C PRO A 58 3.77 -3.84 -1.97
N LYS A 59 4.25 -2.59 -1.93
CA LYS A 59 3.55 -1.40 -2.45
C LYS A 59 3.07 -1.65 -3.88
N ASP A 60 3.93 -2.18 -4.75
CA ASP A 60 3.59 -2.48 -6.14
C ASP A 60 2.41 -3.45 -6.28
N ALA A 61 2.31 -4.49 -5.44
CA ALA A 61 1.20 -5.44 -5.49
C ALA A 61 -0.13 -4.82 -5.06
N ILE A 62 -0.09 -3.87 -4.12
CA ILE A 62 -1.27 -3.11 -3.69
C ILE A 62 -1.72 -2.19 -4.82
N HIS A 63 -0.79 -1.50 -5.48
CA HIS A 63 -1.10 -0.67 -6.65
C HIS A 63 -1.64 -1.49 -7.82
N GLU A 64 -1.07 -2.66 -8.11
CA GLU A 64 -1.60 -3.58 -9.12
C GLU A 64 -3.04 -4.00 -8.80
N PHE A 65 -3.31 -4.30 -7.53
CA PHE A 65 -4.66 -4.69 -7.09
C PHE A 65 -5.68 -3.55 -7.21
N LEU A 66 -5.26 -2.30 -6.96
CA LEU A 66 -6.10 -1.10 -7.10
C LEU A 66 -6.29 -0.62 -8.55
N ALA A 67 -5.35 -0.94 -9.44
CA ALA A 67 -5.38 -0.53 -10.84
C ALA A 67 -6.23 -1.46 -11.73
N CYS A 68 -6.76 -2.54 -11.17
CA CYS A 68 -7.65 -3.50 -11.82
C CYS A 68 -9.12 -3.08 -11.60
#